data_AF-A0A947MLK1-F1
#
_entry.id   AF-A0A947MLK1-F1
#
_cell.length_a   1.000
_cell.length_b   1.000
_cell.length_c   1.000
_cell.angle_alpha   90.00
_cell.angle_beta   90.00
_cell.angle_gamma   90.00
#
_symmetry.space_group_name_H-M   'P 1'
#
loop_
_entity.id
_entity.type
_entity.pdbx_description
1 polymer ?
#
loop_
_entity_poly.entity_id
_entity_poly.type
_entity_poly.pdbx_seq_one_letter_code
_entity_poly.pdbx_strand_id
1 'polypeptide(L)'
;MSDLQKARQKCAEARKILQTARSMKGNRGLVVRALELYQDVLKNHAHELSEPFAALAQIAWSAGERESAFRFVQAGIELHPRNARLQQLRTRMDQAKQAPATEEAPVVSKPVSVENPIELVNDLGPEADQTKVSQGDEIVLLQKALSKAGYVVPLTGEFDRNTYAAVRTFQSSRKLPVTGSVDAPTREALNPIARGVLAEERATEVLLQAVVQLRLSLQTEADESLKQMAWELIMQLISVARQELPPDEEKIPPPDLDEHPREPLQSRLGNMGQMGIVSKGWEVIRLQQVLAREGFPVKINGTFDLQTFSELSRFQLQHKLPVNGLVEAATREHINSLVFKLYAELDAGDLIRNTIEELKQVLGIQPVASQEIRLRLIQKMLLELVITGKLPAPPPELMDLWQLRSELGPANRPGKISQGAEVRLLQQALKRLGFKADITGQYDNETYAAVRSFQISRKLPMNGLLDAKTRDELNPLLLNLLSS
;
A
#
# COMPACT_ATOMS: atom_id res chain seq x y z
N MET A 1 51.45 4.21 18.46
CA MET A 1 50.29 5.08 18.19
C MET A 1 49.57 5.30 19.51
N SER A 2 49.33 6.54 19.92
CA SER A 2 48.57 6.79 21.16
C SER A 2 47.17 6.18 21.04
N ASP A 3 46.56 5.77 22.14
CA ASP A 3 45.25 5.11 22.08
C ASP A 3 44.16 6.02 21.48
N LEU A 4 44.30 7.35 21.64
CA LEU A 4 43.47 8.34 20.96
C LEU A 4 43.63 8.34 19.42
N GLN A 5 44.84 8.11 18.89
CA GLN A 5 45.06 8.00 17.44
C GLN A 5 44.38 6.75 16.87
N LYS A 6 44.42 5.63 17.60
CA LYS A 6 43.69 4.41 17.22
C LYS A 6 42.18 4.62 17.24
N ALA A 7 41.65 5.34 18.23
CA ALA A 7 40.23 5.69 18.29
C ALA A 7 39.79 6.58 17.12
N ARG A 8 40.59 7.58 16.73
CA ARG A 8 40.33 8.40 15.52
C ARG A 8 40.36 7.57 14.23
N GLN A 9 41.26 6.59 14.13
CA GLN A 9 41.31 5.68 12.99
C GLN A 9 40.05 4.81 12.90
N LYS A 10 39.57 4.28 14.04
CA LYS A 10 38.29 3.54 14.10
C LYS A 10 37.11 4.39 13.67
N CYS A 11 37.05 5.67 14.07
CA CYS A 11 36.03 6.61 13.58
C CYS A 11 36.11 6.82 12.05
N ALA A 12 37.32 6.97 11.50
CA ALA A 12 37.52 7.14 10.07
C ALA A 12 37.13 5.87 9.28
N GLU A 13 37.42 4.70 9.82
CA GLU A 13 37.01 3.41 9.25
C GLU A 13 35.48 3.24 9.27
N ALA A 14 34.83 3.52 10.40
CA ALA A 14 33.38 3.50 10.52
C ALA A 14 32.70 4.45 9.52
N ARG A 15 33.27 5.64 9.28
CA ARG A 15 32.79 6.57 8.24
C ARG A 15 32.88 6.00 6.84
N LYS A 16 34.01 5.37 6.49
CA LYS A 16 34.18 4.72 5.17
C LYS A 16 33.18 3.58 4.99
N ILE A 17 33.00 2.75 6.01
CA ILE A 17 32.04 1.64 6.00
C ILE A 17 30.61 2.17 5.78
N LEU A 18 30.22 3.25 6.44
CA LEU A 18 28.91 3.89 6.24
C LEU A 18 28.76 4.50 4.84
N GLN A 19 29.83 5.06 4.27
CA GLN A 19 29.81 5.56 2.90
C GLN A 19 29.58 4.43 1.89
N THR A 20 30.25 3.30 2.07
CA THR A 20 30.02 2.09 1.25
C THR A 20 28.64 1.47 1.50
N ALA A 21 28.12 1.52 2.73
CA ALA A 21 26.76 1.05 3.02
C ALA A 21 25.72 1.91 2.28
N ARG A 22 25.95 3.23 2.17
CA ARG A 22 25.09 4.15 1.41
C ARG A 22 25.10 3.87 -0.09
N SER A 23 26.26 3.58 -0.68
CA SER A 23 26.34 3.20 -2.11
C SER A 23 25.71 1.84 -2.40
N MET A 24 25.49 1.00 -1.38
CA MET A 24 24.87 -0.34 -1.50
C MET A 24 23.45 -0.39 -0.93
N LYS A 25 22.64 0.67 -1.13
CA LYS A 25 21.22 0.73 -0.69
C LYS A 25 21.01 0.40 0.80
N GLY A 26 21.95 0.74 1.69
CA GLY A 26 21.79 0.56 3.14
C GLY A 26 22.00 -0.86 3.63
N ASN A 27 23.02 -1.57 3.14
CA ASN A 27 23.38 -2.91 3.60
C ASN A 27 23.50 -2.98 5.14
N ARG A 28 22.53 -3.65 5.78
CA ARG A 28 22.39 -3.72 7.25
C ARG A 28 23.64 -4.28 7.94
N GLY A 29 24.34 -5.23 7.32
CA GLY A 29 25.55 -5.83 7.90
C GLY A 29 26.72 -4.83 8.01
N LEU A 30 26.86 -3.93 7.03
CA LEU A 30 27.88 -2.88 7.05
C LEU A 30 27.54 -1.79 8.08
N VAL A 31 26.25 -1.46 8.24
CA VAL A 31 25.79 -0.50 9.26
C VAL A 31 26.06 -1.04 10.66
N VAL A 32 25.72 -2.30 10.95
CA VAL A 32 26.00 -2.95 12.24
C VAL A 32 27.49 -2.91 12.57
N ARG A 33 28.35 -3.26 11.61
CA ARG A 33 29.80 -3.21 11.78
C ARG A 33 30.33 -1.79 12.07
N ALA A 34 29.76 -0.77 11.45
CA ALA A 34 30.12 0.62 11.74
C ALA A 34 29.63 1.08 13.13
N LEU A 35 28.46 0.61 13.58
CA LEU A 35 27.91 0.89 14.90
C LEU A 35 28.77 0.27 16.01
N GLU A 36 29.24 -0.96 15.84
CA GLU A 36 30.15 -1.63 16.78
C GLU A 36 31.44 -0.83 16.98
N LEU A 37 32.02 -0.30 15.89
CA LEU A 37 33.21 0.54 15.95
C LEU A 37 32.96 1.85 16.71
N TYR A 38 31.83 2.52 16.48
CA TYR A 38 31.48 3.73 17.21
C TYR A 38 31.18 3.44 18.69
N GLN A 39 30.55 2.31 19.00
CA GLN A 39 30.27 1.91 20.37
C GLN A 39 31.56 1.65 21.15
N ASP A 40 32.54 0.99 20.56
CA ASP A 40 33.85 0.76 21.16
C ASP A 40 34.62 2.07 21.42
N VAL A 41 34.55 3.02 20.49
CA VAL A 41 35.15 4.35 20.68
C VAL A 41 34.44 5.12 21.80
N LEU A 42 33.11 5.05 21.88
CA LEU A 42 32.35 5.73 22.93
C LEU A 42 32.62 5.15 24.33
N LYS A 43 32.75 3.83 24.45
CA LYS A 43 33.06 3.19 25.74
C LYS A 43 34.36 3.69 26.36
N ASN A 44 35.36 3.97 25.52
CA ASN A 44 36.72 4.27 25.98
C ASN A 44 37.14 5.74 25.84
N HIS A 45 36.52 6.51 24.92
CA HIS A 45 36.95 7.87 24.56
C HIS A 45 35.79 8.87 24.38
N ALA A 46 34.63 8.65 25.02
CA ALA A 46 33.47 9.56 24.93
C ALA A 46 33.77 11.02 25.31
N HIS A 47 34.65 11.25 26.30
CA HIS A 47 35.04 12.60 26.75
C HIS A 47 36.01 13.32 25.81
N GLU A 48 36.64 12.61 24.87
CA GLU A 48 37.69 13.16 23.99
C GLU A 48 37.23 13.27 22.53
N LEU A 49 36.27 12.44 22.11
CA LEU A 49 35.78 12.38 20.74
C LEU A 49 34.25 12.59 20.69
N SER A 50 33.85 13.74 20.15
CA SER A 50 32.45 14.08 19.90
C SER A 50 31.90 13.52 18.57
N GLU A 51 32.77 13.05 17.68
CA GLU A 51 32.41 12.60 16.33
C GLU A 51 31.43 11.41 16.31
N PRO A 52 31.56 10.39 17.17
CA PRO A 52 30.64 9.26 17.19
C PRO A 52 29.21 9.67 17.57
N PHE A 53 29.03 10.61 18.51
CA PHE A 53 27.71 11.10 18.92
C PHE A 53 26.93 11.70 17.76
N ALA A 54 27.60 12.54 16.94
CA ALA A 54 26.97 13.13 15.77
C ALA A 54 26.63 12.08 14.69
N ALA A 55 27.48 11.06 14.51
CA ALA A 55 27.25 9.99 13.56
C ALA A 55 26.08 9.09 13.99
N LEU A 56 26.03 8.67 15.26
CA LEU A 56 24.94 7.86 15.82
C LEU A 56 23.61 8.61 15.80
N ALA A 57 23.61 9.90 16.13
CA ALA A 57 22.43 10.74 16.02
C ALA A 57 21.88 10.78 14.59
N GLN A 58 22.74 10.93 13.58
CA GLN A 58 22.31 10.92 12.18
C GLN A 58 21.78 9.56 11.73
N ILE A 59 22.39 8.46 12.18
CA ILE A 59 21.95 7.10 11.87
C ILE A 59 20.57 6.84 12.50
N ALA A 60 20.41 7.10 13.79
CA ALA A 60 19.15 6.96 14.50
C ALA A 60 18.03 7.82 13.87
N TRP A 61 18.36 9.06 13.48
CA TRP A 61 17.42 9.93 12.78
C TRP A 61 17.01 9.36 11.43
N SER A 62 17.96 8.84 10.64
CA SER A 62 17.64 8.20 9.35
C SER A 62 16.89 6.87 9.48
N ALA A 63 16.93 6.23 10.65
CA ALA A 63 16.20 5.02 10.95
C ALA A 63 14.79 5.28 11.52
N GLY A 64 14.37 6.55 11.66
CA GLY A 64 13.09 6.93 12.26
C GLY A 64 13.08 6.93 13.79
N GLU A 65 14.18 6.57 14.45
CA GLU A 65 14.32 6.58 15.91
C GLU A 65 14.64 8.00 16.42
N ARG A 66 13.67 8.92 16.32
CA ARG A 66 13.88 10.33 16.68
C ARG A 66 14.32 10.50 18.13
N GLU A 67 13.74 9.75 19.07
CA GLU A 67 14.09 9.85 20.50
C GLU A 67 15.53 9.40 20.78
N SER A 68 15.97 8.29 20.19
CA SER A 68 17.36 7.82 20.25
C SER A 68 18.32 8.87 19.69
N ALA A 69 17.99 9.50 18.56
CA ALA A 69 18.80 10.56 17.98
C ALA A 69 18.95 11.77 18.93
N PHE A 70 17.85 12.19 19.58
CA PHE A 70 17.88 13.29 20.55
C PHE A 70 18.78 12.95 21.75
N ARG A 71 18.70 11.72 22.27
CA ARG A 71 19.54 11.27 23.38
C ARG A 71 21.03 11.29 23.00
N PHE A 72 21.41 10.87 21.80
CA PHE A 72 22.80 10.92 21.34
C PHE A 72 23.33 12.36 21.20
N VAL A 73 22.53 13.28 20.65
CA VAL A 73 22.93 14.69 20.55
C VAL A 73 23.05 15.31 21.93
N GLN A 74 22.10 15.06 22.82
CA GLN A 74 22.11 15.59 24.17
C GLN A 74 23.32 15.08 24.97
N ALA A 75 23.57 13.77 24.98
CA ALA A 75 24.75 13.20 25.64
C ALA A 75 26.07 13.76 25.05
N GLY A 76 26.12 13.97 23.73
CA GLY A 76 27.27 14.60 23.09
C GLY A 76 27.48 16.06 23.51
N ILE A 77 26.41 16.85 23.69
CA ILE A 77 26.48 18.25 24.13
C ILE A 77 26.87 18.35 25.60
N GLU A 78 26.34 17.48 26.46
CA GLU A 78 26.69 17.42 27.88
C GLU A 78 28.19 17.18 28.08
N LEU A 79 28.79 16.35 27.23
CA LEU A 79 30.23 16.06 27.26
C LEU A 79 31.08 17.10 26.49
N HIS A 80 30.53 17.68 25.41
CA HIS A 80 31.25 18.61 24.51
C HIS A 80 30.43 19.88 24.23
N PRO A 81 30.23 20.75 25.24
CA PRO A 81 29.29 21.87 25.14
C PRO A 81 29.68 22.92 24.11
N ARG A 82 30.96 23.01 23.72
CA ARG A 82 31.46 23.97 22.70
C ARG A 82 31.43 23.43 21.26
N ASN A 83 30.92 22.23 21.03
CA ASN A 83 30.91 21.65 19.68
C ASN A 83 29.77 22.23 18.83
N ALA A 84 30.13 23.12 17.89
CA ALA A 84 29.19 23.77 16.99
C ALA A 84 28.34 22.80 16.16
N ARG A 85 28.87 21.62 15.78
CA ARG A 85 28.16 20.64 14.96
C ARG A 85 27.04 19.94 15.73
N LEU A 86 27.26 19.64 17.02
CA LEU A 86 26.22 19.05 17.88
C LEU A 86 25.15 20.08 18.24
N GLN A 87 25.53 21.34 18.49
CA GLN A 87 24.58 22.43 18.69
C GLN A 87 23.72 22.69 17.46
N GLN A 88 24.31 22.73 16.26
CA GLN A 88 23.55 22.86 15.00
C GLN A 88 22.58 21.69 14.76
N LEU A 89 22.99 20.46 15.09
CA LEU A 89 22.11 19.30 15.04
C LEU A 89 20.95 19.44 16.02
N ARG A 90 21.21 19.90 17.25
CA ARG A 90 20.17 20.13 18.25
C ARG A 90 19.16 21.17 17.78
N THR A 91 19.62 22.31 17.28
CA THR A 91 18.74 23.37 16.75
C THR A 91 17.88 22.87 15.58
N ARG A 92 18.47 22.11 14.64
CA ARG A 92 17.71 21.50 13.54
C ARG A 92 16.66 20.51 14.01
N MET A 93 16.98 19.71 15.01
CA MET A 93 16.07 18.72 15.56
C MET A 93 14.95 19.38 16.38
N ASP A 94 15.24 20.45 17.13
CA ASP A 94 14.24 21.24 17.84
C ASP A 94 13.31 22.00 16.87
N GLN A 95 13.83 22.51 15.75
CA GLN A 95 13.02 23.08 14.66
C GLN A 95 12.11 22.03 14.00
N ALA A 96 12.60 20.80 13.81
CA ALA A 96 11.80 19.67 13.32
C ALA A 96 10.72 19.21 14.33
N LYS A 97 10.86 19.54 15.62
CA LYS A 97 9.82 19.32 16.65
C LYS A 97 8.76 20.42 16.70
N GLN A 98 9.10 21.65 16.30
CA GLN A 98 8.24 22.84 16.40
C GLN A 98 7.52 23.20 15.10
N ALA A 99 7.91 22.60 13.97
CA ALA A 99 7.10 22.69 12.76
C ALA A 99 5.71 22.09 13.03
N PRO A 100 4.60 22.75 12.62
CA PRO A 100 3.28 22.12 12.65
C PRO A 100 3.39 20.80 11.89
N ALA A 101 2.76 19.76 12.42
CA ALA A 101 2.82 18.41 11.87
C ALA A 101 2.28 18.38 10.43
N THR A 102 3.14 18.67 9.46
CA THR A 102 3.16 17.93 8.22
C THR A 102 3.52 16.50 8.62
N GLU A 103 2.52 15.63 8.55
CA GLU A 103 2.62 14.18 8.68
C GLU A 103 4.00 13.70 8.23
N GLU A 104 4.80 13.18 9.17
CA GLU A 104 5.81 12.22 8.78
C GLU A 104 5.03 10.98 8.35
N ALA A 105 4.78 10.94 7.05
CA ALA A 105 4.46 9.75 6.31
C ALA A 105 5.37 8.60 6.78
N PRO A 106 4.88 7.36 6.80
CA PRO A 106 5.74 6.18 6.86
C PRO A 106 6.81 6.31 5.77
N VAL A 107 7.94 5.59 5.89
CA VAL A 107 8.97 5.49 4.84
C VAL A 107 8.37 4.79 3.61
N VAL A 108 7.48 5.49 2.93
CA VAL A 108 7.20 5.44 1.53
C VAL A 108 8.32 6.30 0.95
N SER A 109 9.07 5.71 0.01
CA SER A 109 9.86 6.45 -0.96
C SER A 109 9.25 7.82 -1.21
N LYS A 110 10.07 8.89 -1.15
CA LYS A 110 9.72 10.29 -1.45
C LYS A 110 8.39 10.38 -2.22
N PRO A 111 7.39 11.15 -1.77
CA PRO A 111 6.21 11.38 -2.59
C PRO A 111 6.73 11.75 -3.96
N VAL A 112 6.33 10.94 -4.93
CA VAL A 112 6.48 11.24 -6.35
C VAL A 112 6.09 12.70 -6.46
N SER A 113 7.08 13.54 -6.75
CA SER A 113 6.86 14.96 -6.85
C SER A 113 5.80 15.15 -7.92
N VAL A 114 4.93 16.15 -7.77
CA VAL A 114 3.85 16.51 -8.70
C VAL A 114 4.38 16.88 -10.11
N GLU A 115 5.69 16.73 -10.33
CA GLU A 115 6.42 16.86 -11.60
C GLU A 115 6.89 15.52 -12.18
N ASN A 116 6.38 14.37 -11.74
CA ASN A 116 6.66 13.13 -12.48
C ASN A 116 6.02 13.26 -13.86
N PRO A 117 6.82 13.15 -14.95
CA PRO A 117 6.26 13.26 -16.29
C PRO A 117 5.26 12.11 -16.45
N ILE A 118 4.04 12.47 -16.86
CA ILE A 118 2.90 11.55 -17.05
C ILE A 118 3.24 10.45 -18.08
N GLU A 119 4.32 10.64 -18.84
CA GLU A 119 4.82 9.84 -19.93
C GLU A 119 6.34 9.91 -20.03
N LEU A 120 6.95 9.07 -20.87
CA LEU A 120 8.33 9.29 -21.32
C LEU A 120 8.30 10.47 -22.30
N VAL A 121 9.14 11.48 -22.06
CA VAL A 121 9.17 12.74 -22.80
C VAL A 121 10.52 12.94 -23.48
N ASN A 122 11.62 12.46 -22.88
CA ASN A 122 12.98 12.65 -23.38
C ASN A 122 13.49 11.40 -24.11
N ASP A 123 14.47 11.58 -25.00
CA ASP A 123 15.12 10.44 -25.67
C ASP A 123 16.12 9.81 -24.67
N LEU A 124 15.95 8.52 -24.35
CA LEU A 124 16.74 7.83 -23.31
C LEU A 124 17.75 6.86 -23.94
N GLY A 125 19.05 7.05 -23.74
CA GLY A 125 20.09 6.18 -24.31
C GLY A 125 21.32 6.01 -23.41
N PRO A 126 22.39 5.34 -23.86
CA PRO A 126 23.68 5.40 -23.15
C PRO A 126 24.21 6.85 -23.06
N GLU A 127 25.00 7.18 -22.03
CA GLU A 127 25.50 8.54 -21.73
C GLU A 127 26.14 9.27 -22.94
N ALA A 128 26.67 8.53 -23.90
CA ALA A 128 27.30 9.09 -25.11
C ALA A 128 26.31 9.77 -26.09
N ASP A 129 25.01 9.45 -26.00
CA ASP A 129 23.96 9.96 -26.91
C ASP A 129 23.03 10.98 -26.24
N GLN A 130 23.16 11.24 -24.93
CA GLN A 130 22.23 12.08 -24.18
C GLN A 130 22.73 13.53 -24.01
N THR A 131 22.20 14.47 -24.79
CA THR A 131 22.35 15.91 -24.52
C THR A 131 21.06 16.48 -23.89
N LYS A 132 21.09 16.67 -22.56
CA LYS A 132 20.08 17.30 -21.66
C LYS A 132 19.12 16.36 -20.93
N VAL A 133 19.36 16.28 -19.62
CA VAL A 133 18.46 15.96 -18.48
C VAL A 133 17.48 14.80 -18.68
N SER A 134 18.00 13.58 -18.63
CA SER A 134 17.25 12.41 -18.18
C SER A 134 17.81 11.96 -16.84
N GLN A 135 17.33 12.56 -15.76
CA GLN A 135 17.73 12.15 -14.41
C GLN A 135 16.73 11.15 -13.84
N GLY A 136 17.26 10.02 -13.33
CA GLY A 136 16.66 9.13 -12.33
C GLY A 136 15.24 8.64 -12.60
N ASP A 137 14.26 9.50 -12.38
CA ASP A 137 12.84 9.16 -12.28
C ASP A 137 12.24 8.72 -13.63
N GLU A 138 12.63 9.34 -14.75
CA GLU A 138 12.18 8.94 -16.09
C GLU A 138 12.79 7.59 -16.50
N ILE A 139 14.02 7.30 -16.06
CA ILE A 139 14.67 6.01 -16.26
C ILE A 139 13.99 4.95 -15.38
N VAL A 140 13.64 5.27 -14.13
CA VAL A 140 12.86 4.38 -13.28
C VAL A 140 11.51 4.06 -13.92
N LEU A 141 10.81 5.06 -14.48
CA LEU A 141 9.56 4.86 -15.18
C LEU A 141 9.74 3.96 -16.41
N LEU A 142 10.79 4.17 -17.21
CA LEU A 142 11.16 3.30 -18.31
C LEU A 142 11.38 1.84 -17.83
N GLN A 143 12.19 1.65 -16.79
CA GLN A 143 12.50 0.33 -16.25
C GLN A 143 11.23 -0.37 -15.72
N LYS A 144 10.34 0.37 -15.06
CA LYS A 144 9.02 -0.13 -14.64
C LYS A 144 8.13 -0.51 -15.83
N ALA A 145 8.07 0.33 -16.87
CA ALA A 145 7.30 0.05 -18.08
C ALA A 145 7.83 -1.19 -18.83
N LEU A 146 9.16 -1.33 -18.95
CA LEU A 146 9.80 -2.52 -19.51
C LEU A 146 9.52 -3.77 -18.66
N SER A 147 9.57 -3.65 -17.33
CA SER A 147 9.20 -4.74 -16.43
C SER A 147 7.74 -5.14 -16.58
N LYS A 148 6.83 -4.17 -16.67
CA LYS A 148 5.40 -4.39 -16.96
C LYS A 148 5.18 -5.08 -18.30
N ALA A 149 5.98 -4.73 -19.32
CA ALA A 149 5.97 -5.37 -20.64
C ALA A 149 6.59 -6.79 -20.64
N GLY A 150 7.12 -7.25 -19.51
CA GLY A 150 7.63 -8.60 -19.31
C GLY A 150 9.14 -8.77 -19.50
N TYR A 151 9.91 -7.67 -19.49
CA TYR A 151 11.37 -7.69 -19.58
C TYR A 151 12.01 -7.59 -18.19
N VAL A 152 13.04 -8.39 -17.93
CA VAL A 152 13.74 -8.36 -16.64
C VAL A 152 14.71 -7.17 -16.62
N VAL A 153 14.34 -6.11 -15.90
CA VAL A 153 15.17 -4.90 -15.75
C VAL A 153 15.23 -4.48 -14.28
N PRO A 154 16.42 -4.38 -13.68
CA PRO A 154 16.56 -3.83 -12.33
C PRO A 154 16.13 -2.37 -12.26
N LEU A 155 15.40 -2.00 -11.20
CA LEU A 155 15.07 -0.60 -10.90
C LEU A 155 16.30 0.11 -10.26
N THR A 156 17.26 0.46 -11.10
CA THR A 156 18.48 1.17 -10.71
C THR A 156 18.32 2.68 -10.81
N GLY A 157 17.40 3.16 -11.66
CA GLY A 157 17.30 4.58 -12.02
C GLY A 157 18.47 5.08 -12.88
N GLU A 158 19.30 4.14 -13.36
CA GLU A 158 20.42 4.39 -14.26
C GLU A 158 20.22 3.61 -15.56
N PHE A 159 20.60 4.19 -16.68
CA PHE A 159 20.52 3.53 -17.98
C PHE A 159 21.67 2.52 -18.13
N ASP A 160 21.58 1.42 -17.39
CA ASP A 160 22.61 0.38 -17.31
C ASP A 160 22.57 -0.60 -18.50
N ARG A 161 23.54 -1.53 -18.54
CA ARG A 161 23.62 -2.56 -19.60
C ARG A 161 22.36 -3.43 -19.68
N ASN A 162 21.68 -3.65 -18.56
CA ASN A 162 20.44 -4.43 -18.51
C ASN A 162 19.27 -3.65 -19.13
N THR A 163 19.16 -2.37 -18.80
CA THR A 163 18.17 -1.43 -19.36
C THR A 163 18.37 -1.32 -20.87
N TYR A 164 19.62 -1.13 -21.33
CA TYR A 164 19.96 -1.10 -22.75
C TYR A 164 19.56 -2.39 -23.48
N ALA A 165 19.89 -3.56 -22.90
CA ALA A 165 19.54 -4.85 -23.49
C ALA A 165 18.01 -5.05 -23.57
N ALA A 166 17.28 -4.64 -22.54
CA ALA A 166 15.83 -4.73 -22.51
C ALA A 166 15.15 -3.79 -23.52
N VAL A 167 15.63 -2.55 -23.67
CA VAL A 167 15.14 -1.62 -24.71
C VAL A 167 15.33 -2.22 -26.10
N ARG A 168 16.50 -2.79 -26.40
CA ARG A 168 16.73 -3.46 -27.69
C ARG A 168 15.80 -4.64 -27.92
N THR A 169 15.57 -5.45 -26.89
CA THR A 169 14.67 -6.59 -26.98
C THR A 169 13.22 -6.13 -27.18
N PHE A 170 12.80 -5.07 -26.50
CA PHE A 170 11.51 -4.43 -26.68
C PHE A 170 11.33 -3.92 -28.12
N GLN A 171 12.28 -3.14 -28.63
CA GLN A 171 12.27 -2.62 -30.00
C GLN A 171 12.16 -3.74 -31.03
N SER A 172 12.99 -4.79 -30.88
CA SER A 172 12.95 -5.96 -31.76
C SER A 172 11.59 -6.66 -31.72
N SER A 173 10.97 -6.79 -30.55
CA SER A 173 9.64 -7.42 -30.39
C SER A 173 8.52 -6.62 -31.05
N ARG A 174 8.65 -5.28 -31.06
CA ARG A 174 7.68 -4.33 -31.62
C ARG A 174 7.96 -3.99 -33.08
N LYS A 175 8.96 -4.62 -33.70
CA LYS A 175 9.41 -4.35 -35.08
C LYS A 175 9.86 -2.89 -35.30
N LEU A 176 10.39 -2.26 -34.26
CA LEU A 176 10.97 -0.93 -34.30
C LEU A 176 12.48 -1.01 -34.66
N PRO A 177 13.09 0.10 -35.11
CA PRO A 177 14.54 0.19 -35.25
C PRO A 177 15.24 -0.16 -33.92
N VAL A 178 16.16 -1.14 -33.94
CA VAL A 178 16.85 -1.63 -32.73
C VAL A 178 18.07 -0.76 -32.44
N THR A 179 17.84 0.48 -32.03
CA THR A 179 18.86 1.47 -31.68
C THR A 179 19.41 1.24 -30.27
N GLY A 180 18.60 0.66 -29.38
CA GLY A 180 18.87 0.56 -27.94
C GLY A 180 18.71 1.89 -27.19
N SER A 181 18.30 2.94 -27.89
CA SER A 181 17.89 4.22 -27.34
C SER A 181 16.38 4.37 -27.49
N VAL A 182 15.71 4.91 -26.48
CA VAL A 182 14.28 5.21 -26.45
C VAL A 182 14.05 6.50 -27.24
N ASP A 183 13.97 6.37 -28.55
CA ASP A 183 13.62 7.44 -29.49
C ASP A 183 12.10 7.66 -29.58
N ALA A 184 11.65 8.67 -30.33
CA ALA A 184 10.23 9.01 -30.47
C ALA A 184 9.32 7.81 -30.84
N PRO A 185 9.67 6.94 -31.82
CA PRO A 185 8.89 5.73 -32.10
C PRO A 185 8.86 4.75 -30.92
N THR A 186 9.98 4.59 -30.20
CA THR A 186 10.03 3.73 -29.02
C THR A 186 9.22 4.31 -27.85
N ARG A 187 9.22 5.64 -27.66
CA ARG A 187 8.37 6.33 -26.67
C ARG A 187 6.89 6.16 -26.98
N GLU A 188 6.48 6.33 -28.22
CA GLU A 188 5.07 6.18 -28.62
C GLU A 188 4.55 4.76 -28.30
N ALA A 189 5.40 3.74 -28.47
CA ALA A 189 5.07 2.36 -28.10
C ALA A 189 5.10 2.07 -26.59
N LEU A 190 5.87 2.83 -25.80
CA LEU A 190 6.02 2.63 -24.35
C LEU A 190 5.10 3.51 -23.51
N ASN A 191 4.73 4.70 -23.96
CA ASN A 191 3.93 5.67 -23.21
C ASN A 191 2.58 5.11 -22.75
N PRO A 192 1.83 4.31 -23.54
CA PRO A 192 0.62 3.65 -23.04
C PRO A 192 0.89 2.72 -21.85
N ILE A 193 2.00 1.97 -21.88
CA ILE A 193 2.40 1.09 -20.77
C ILE A 193 2.83 1.92 -19.56
N ALA A 194 3.60 2.99 -19.77
CA ALA A 194 4.05 3.90 -18.72
C ALA A 194 2.88 4.59 -18.02
N ARG A 195 1.90 5.11 -18.78
CA ARG A 195 0.66 5.69 -18.24
C ARG A 195 -0.09 4.67 -17.38
N GLY A 196 -0.23 3.43 -17.85
CA GLY A 196 -0.87 2.36 -17.09
C GLY A 196 -0.15 2.05 -15.77
N VAL A 197 1.19 2.01 -15.78
CA VAL A 197 1.99 1.82 -14.57
C VAL A 197 1.77 2.96 -13.57
N LEU A 198 1.83 4.21 -14.03
CA LEU A 198 1.61 5.38 -13.17
C LEU A 198 0.20 5.44 -12.61
N ALA A 199 -0.80 5.10 -13.43
CA ALA A 199 -2.20 5.03 -12.99
C ALA A 199 -2.39 3.96 -11.91
N GLU A 200 -1.79 2.77 -12.06
CA GLU A 200 -1.82 1.73 -11.04
C GLU A 200 -1.13 2.16 -9.73
N GLU A 201 0.02 2.83 -9.82
CA GLU A 201 0.75 3.34 -8.64
C GLU A 201 -0.07 4.39 -7.89
N ARG A 202 -0.63 5.36 -8.63
CA ARG A 202 -1.50 6.40 -8.06
C ARG A 202 -2.77 5.81 -7.45
N ALA A 203 -3.41 4.88 -8.15
CA ALA A 203 -4.59 4.20 -7.63
C ALA A 203 -4.26 3.45 -6.33
N THR A 204 -3.14 2.74 -6.30
CA THR A 204 -2.67 2.03 -5.10
C THR A 204 -2.48 2.99 -3.92
N GLU A 205 -1.84 4.14 -4.15
CA GLU A 205 -1.60 5.16 -3.14
C GLU A 205 -2.91 5.73 -2.58
N VAL A 206 -3.84 6.14 -3.46
CA VAL A 206 -5.14 6.70 -3.05
C VAL A 206 -5.97 5.65 -2.29
N LEU A 207 -5.96 4.40 -2.74
CA LEU A 207 -6.68 3.31 -2.06
C LEU A 207 -6.10 3.01 -0.68
N LEU A 208 -4.77 3.05 -0.54
CA LEU A 208 -4.13 2.94 0.77
C LEU A 208 -4.47 4.12 1.68
N GLN A 209 -4.48 5.34 1.15
CA GLN A 209 -4.90 6.52 1.89
C GLN A 209 -6.35 6.40 2.36
N ALA A 210 -7.26 5.92 1.52
CA ALA A 210 -8.65 5.67 1.90
C ALA A 210 -8.75 4.73 3.11
N VAL A 211 -7.99 3.63 3.11
CA VAL A 211 -7.92 2.68 4.23
C VAL A 211 -7.36 3.33 5.49
N VAL A 212 -6.30 4.13 5.37
CA VAL A 212 -5.67 4.82 6.51
C VAL A 212 -6.61 5.87 7.11
N GLN A 213 -7.24 6.69 6.27
CA GLN A 213 -8.19 7.72 6.70
C GLN A 213 -9.40 7.11 7.39
N LEU A 214 -9.96 6.03 6.82
CA LEU A 214 -11.05 5.30 7.45
C LEU A 214 -10.67 4.80 8.84
N ARG A 215 -9.48 4.22 9.01
CA ARG A 215 -8.99 3.78 10.33
C ARG A 215 -8.85 4.90 11.34
N LEU A 216 -8.29 6.03 10.91
CA LEU A 216 -8.12 7.20 11.77
C LEU A 216 -9.49 7.68 12.27
N SER A 217 -10.49 7.72 11.39
CA SER A 217 -11.85 8.09 11.76
C SER A 217 -12.51 7.09 12.73
N LEU A 218 -12.17 5.80 12.61
CA LEU A 218 -12.65 4.72 13.48
C LEU A 218 -11.85 4.58 14.78
N GLN A 219 -10.75 5.31 14.96
CA GLN A 219 -9.85 5.25 16.13
C GLN A 219 -9.31 3.84 16.42
N THR A 220 -9.02 3.05 15.38
CA THR A 220 -8.51 1.68 15.50
C THR A 220 -7.02 1.59 15.18
N GLU A 221 -6.23 0.93 16.04
CA GLU A 221 -4.80 0.69 15.79
C GLU A 221 -4.59 -0.36 14.70
N ALA A 222 -3.65 -0.10 13.80
CA ALA A 222 -3.33 -0.96 12.68
C ALA A 222 -2.14 -1.87 13.01
N ASP A 223 -2.39 -3.15 13.25
CA ASP A 223 -1.34 -4.16 13.22
C ASP A 223 -0.86 -4.39 11.76
N GLU A 224 0.40 -4.80 11.61
CA GLU A 224 1.06 -5.05 10.32
C GLU A 224 0.32 -6.13 9.49
N SER A 225 -0.27 -7.12 10.17
CA SER A 225 -1.12 -8.13 9.54
C SER A 225 -2.27 -7.53 8.74
N LEU A 226 -2.90 -6.48 9.28
CA LEU A 226 -4.04 -5.85 8.62
C LEU A 226 -3.60 -5.01 7.43
N LYS A 227 -2.51 -4.24 7.57
CA LYS A 227 -1.93 -3.50 6.44
C LYS A 227 -1.65 -4.45 5.28
N GLN A 228 -1.13 -5.64 5.58
CA GLN A 228 -0.91 -6.67 4.57
C GLN A 228 -2.22 -7.15 3.95
N MET A 229 -3.23 -7.53 4.74
CA MET A 229 -4.53 -7.98 4.19
C MET A 229 -5.24 -6.90 3.34
N ALA A 230 -5.20 -5.65 3.78
CA ALA A 230 -5.78 -4.52 3.05
C ALA A 230 -5.04 -4.28 1.72
N TRP A 231 -3.71 -4.31 1.75
CA TRP A 231 -2.88 -4.23 0.55
C TRP A 231 -3.23 -5.33 -0.45
N GLU A 232 -3.46 -6.55 0.01
CA GLU A 232 -3.84 -7.65 -0.88
C GLU A 232 -5.19 -7.42 -1.55
N LEU A 233 -6.21 -6.98 -0.81
CA LEU A 233 -7.51 -6.66 -1.39
C LEU A 233 -7.42 -5.48 -2.38
N ILE A 234 -6.59 -4.47 -2.09
CA ILE A 234 -6.30 -3.37 -3.02
C ILE A 234 -5.67 -3.91 -4.31
N MET A 235 -4.72 -4.84 -4.19
CA MET A 235 -4.09 -5.45 -5.35
C MET A 235 -5.05 -6.33 -6.14
N GLN A 236 -6.03 -6.97 -5.50
CA GLN A 236 -7.11 -7.67 -6.17
C GLN A 236 -8.06 -6.71 -6.88
N LEU A 237 -8.43 -5.57 -6.27
CA LEU A 237 -9.22 -4.53 -6.94
C LEU A 237 -8.56 -4.08 -8.24
N ILE A 238 -7.28 -3.70 -8.18
CA ILE A 238 -6.50 -3.28 -9.34
C ILE A 238 -6.38 -4.42 -10.35
N SER A 239 -6.16 -5.65 -9.89
CA SER A 239 -6.03 -6.82 -10.75
C SER A 239 -7.33 -7.17 -11.48
N VAL A 240 -8.49 -6.98 -10.86
CA VAL A 240 -9.79 -7.19 -11.52
C VAL A 240 -10.09 -6.01 -12.44
N ALA A 241 -9.82 -4.77 -12.02
CA ALA A 241 -10.05 -3.57 -12.83
C ALA A 241 -9.30 -3.60 -14.17
N ARG A 242 -8.10 -4.20 -14.20
CA ARG A 242 -7.30 -4.35 -15.42
C ARG A 242 -7.70 -5.52 -16.33
N GLN A 243 -8.58 -6.42 -15.89
CA GLN A 243 -8.95 -7.60 -16.68
C GLN A 243 -9.82 -7.18 -17.86
N GLU A 244 -9.33 -7.43 -19.07
CA GLU A 244 -10.18 -7.38 -20.26
C GLU A 244 -11.02 -8.66 -20.30
N LEU A 245 -12.31 -8.51 -20.04
CA LEU A 245 -13.28 -9.59 -20.16
C LEU A 245 -14.14 -9.35 -21.42
N PRO A 246 -14.53 -10.42 -22.12
CA PRO A 246 -15.52 -10.29 -23.18
C PRO A 246 -16.82 -9.74 -22.58
N PRO A 247 -17.60 -8.95 -23.35
CA PRO A 247 -18.88 -8.47 -22.88
C PRO A 247 -19.80 -9.65 -22.57
N ASP A 248 -20.48 -9.60 -21.43
CA ASP A 248 -21.52 -10.55 -21.04
C ASP A 248 -22.91 -10.04 -21.44
N GLU A 249 -23.89 -10.95 -21.52
CA GLU A 249 -25.30 -10.60 -21.77
C GLU A 249 -25.96 -9.94 -20.54
N GLU A 250 -25.30 -10.00 -19.38
CA GLU A 250 -25.77 -9.41 -18.14
C GLU A 250 -25.72 -7.88 -18.22
N LYS A 251 -26.78 -7.25 -17.71
CA LYS A 251 -26.81 -5.80 -17.59
C LYS A 251 -25.90 -5.40 -16.43
N ILE A 252 -25.08 -4.38 -16.67
CA ILE A 252 -24.28 -3.75 -15.62
C ILE A 252 -25.25 -3.33 -14.49
N PRO A 253 -25.09 -3.87 -13.28
CA PRO A 253 -25.96 -3.51 -12.18
C PRO A 253 -25.80 -2.03 -11.87
N PRO A 254 -26.85 -1.32 -11.44
CA PRO A 254 -26.72 0.08 -11.07
C PRO A 254 -25.70 0.22 -9.92
N PRO A 255 -24.89 1.28 -9.91
CA PRO A 255 -23.95 1.52 -8.82
C PRO A 255 -24.72 1.80 -7.52
N ASP A 256 -24.19 1.34 -6.39
CA ASP A 256 -24.76 1.58 -5.07
C ASP A 256 -24.38 2.99 -4.60
N LEU A 257 -25.01 4.01 -5.19
CA LEU A 257 -24.73 5.42 -4.92
C LEU A 257 -25.65 5.94 -3.81
N ASP A 258 -25.03 6.43 -2.75
CA ASP A 258 -25.73 7.15 -1.70
C ASP A 258 -25.77 8.64 -2.00
N GLU A 259 -26.81 9.06 -2.73
CA GLU A 259 -27.02 10.45 -3.19
C GLU A 259 -27.47 11.40 -2.06
N HIS A 260 -27.68 10.92 -0.84
CA HIS A 260 -28.14 11.76 0.26
C HIS A 260 -27.00 12.58 0.88
N PRO A 261 -27.31 13.79 1.39
CA PRO A 261 -26.30 14.68 1.96
C PRO A 261 -25.54 14.03 3.13
N ARG A 262 -24.28 14.43 3.27
CA ARG A 262 -23.38 14.06 4.37
C ARG A 262 -23.51 15.07 5.52
N GLU A 263 -24.72 15.25 6.01
CA GLU A 263 -25.06 16.22 7.06
C GLU A 263 -25.54 15.52 8.34
N PRO A 264 -25.21 16.06 9.53
CA PRO A 264 -25.75 15.52 10.77
C PRO A 264 -27.27 15.65 10.79
N LEU A 265 -27.94 14.77 11.53
CA LEU A 265 -29.38 14.89 11.78
C LEU A 265 -29.66 16.21 12.49
N GLN A 266 -30.61 16.98 11.96
CA GLN A 266 -30.98 18.30 12.47
C GLN A 266 -32.41 18.29 13.01
N SER A 267 -33.28 17.45 12.46
CA SER A 267 -34.69 17.42 12.81
C SER A 267 -34.98 16.54 14.03
N ARG A 268 -36.14 16.76 14.66
CA ARG A 268 -36.70 15.78 15.61
C ARG A 268 -37.39 14.69 14.83
N LEU A 269 -36.97 13.44 14.98
CA LEU A 269 -37.51 12.30 14.23
C LEU A 269 -38.43 11.44 15.12
N GLY A 270 -39.48 10.88 14.52
CA GLY A 270 -40.47 10.10 15.23
C GLY A 270 -41.67 9.71 14.36
N ASN A 271 -42.66 9.06 14.98
CA ASN A 271 -43.85 8.56 14.30
C ASN A 271 -44.69 9.72 13.70
N MET A 272 -45.39 9.39 12.60
CA MET A 272 -46.27 10.33 11.89
C MET A 272 -47.37 10.90 12.80
N GLY A 273 -47.65 12.20 12.68
CA GLY A 273 -48.78 12.87 13.33
C GLY A 273 -48.44 13.71 14.57
N GLN A 274 -47.19 13.69 15.03
CA GLN A 274 -46.72 14.57 16.11
C GLN A 274 -46.24 15.91 15.54
N MET A 275 -46.69 17.02 16.13
CA MET A 275 -46.36 18.38 15.65
C MET A 275 -44.85 18.65 15.79
N GLY A 276 -44.22 19.12 14.70
CA GLY A 276 -42.79 19.43 14.69
C GLY A 276 -41.86 18.21 14.56
N ILE A 277 -42.40 17.05 14.20
CA ILE A 277 -41.63 15.81 14.00
C ILE A 277 -41.54 15.46 12.52
N VAL A 278 -40.34 15.14 12.07
CA VAL A 278 -40.06 14.61 10.73
C VAL A 278 -40.18 13.09 10.78
N SER A 279 -41.17 12.55 10.08
CA SER A 279 -41.43 11.11 10.03
C SER A 279 -41.07 10.48 8.67
N LYS A 280 -40.60 11.26 7.70
CA LYS A 280 -40.19 10.77 6.37
C LYS A 280 -39.04 11.61 5.81
N GLY A 281 -38.17 11.01 5.00
CA GLY A 281 -37.11 11.70 4.27
C GLY A 281 -35.73 11.08 4.50
N TRP A 282 -34.70 11.74 3.96
CA TRP A 282 -33.32 11.25 4.00
C TRP A 282 -32.77 11.17 5.44
N GLU A 283 -33.16 12.08 6.34
CA GLU A 283 -32.77 12.00 7.77
C GLU A 283 -33.26 10.69 8.42
N VAL A 284 -34.44 10.20 8.01
CA VAL A 284 -34.96 8.91 8.49
C VAL A 284 -34.19 7.74 7.87
N ILE A 285 -33.79 7.84 6.59
CA ILE A 285 -32.91 6.84 5.95
C ILE A 285 -31.58 6.75 6.71
N ARG A 286 -30.97 7.88 7.06
CA ARG A 286 -29.72 7.97 7.82
C ARG A 286 -29.85 7.35 9.20
N LEU A 287 -30.92 7.68 9.91
CA LEU A 287 -31.24 7.04 11.20
C LEU A 287 -31.32 5.53 11.05
N GLN A 288 -32.08 5.04 10.06
CA GLN A 288 -32.26 3.61 9.83
C GLN A 288 -30.95 2.90 9.47
N GLN A 289 -30.09 3.53 8.67
CA GLN A 289 -28.76 3.00 8.36
C GLN A 289 -27.88 2.88 9.60
N VAL A 290 -27.85 3.90 10.46
CA VAL A 290 -27.10 3.86 11.72
C VAL A 290 -27.64 2.77 12.65
N LEU A 291 -28.96 2.68 12.82
CA LEU A 291 -29.57 1.63 13.64
C LEU A 291 -29.23 0.23 13.12
N ALA A 292 -29.35 0.00 11.81
CA ALA A 292 -28.99 -1.27 11.17
C ALA A 292 -27.50 -1.61 11.38
N ARG A 293 -26.63 -0.61 11.27
CA ARG A 293 -25.18 -0.76 11.50
C ARG A 293 -24.84 -1.12 12.94
N GLU A 294 -25.55 -0.54 13.91
CA GLU A 294 -25.39 -0.86 15.34
C GLU A 294 -26.05 -2.19 15.75
N GLY A 295 -26.60 -2.95 14.79
CA GLY A 295 -27.18 -4.27 15.01
C GLY A 295 -28.67 -4.26 15.33
N PHE A 296 -29.36 -3.12 15.17
CA PHE A 296 -30.81 -3.01 15.36
C PHE A 296 -31.53 -3.23 14.03
N PRO A 297 -32.29 -4.34 13.86
CA PRO A 297 -32.85 -4.71 12.58
C PRO A 297 -34.00 -3.79 12.18
N VAL A 298 -33.74 -2.84 11.29
CA VAL A 298 -34.73 -1.91 10.73
C VAL A 298 -34.76 -1.99 9.20
N LYS A 299 -35.92 -1.73 8.62
CA LYS A 299 -36.05 -1.58 7.17
C LYS A 299 -35.66 -0.17 6.77
N ILE A 300 -34.66 -0.03 5.90
CA ILE A 300 -34.26 1.26 5.34
C ILE A 300 -35.25 1.63 4.23
N ASN A 301 -36.24 2.46 4.57
CA ASN A 301 -37.33 2.87 3.68
C ASN A 301 -37.59 4.38 3.70
N GLY A 302 -36.89 5.13 4.55
CA GLY A 302 -37.05 6.57 4.69
C GLY A 302 -38.37 7.00 5.31
N THR A 303 -39.08 6.07 5.96
CA THR A 303 -40.31 6.32 6.71
C THR A 303 -40.17 5.82 8.13
N PHE A 304 -40.49 6.67 9.10
CA PHE A 304 -40.39 6.34 10.50
C PHE A 304 -41.60 5.49 10.89
N ASP A 305 -41.45 4.17 10.75
CA ASP A 305 -42.47 3.17 11.02
C ASP A 305 -42.38 2.62 12.45
N LEU A 306 -43.34 1.77 12.82
CA LEU A 306 -43.39 1.15 14.15
C LEU A 306 -42.15 0.30 14.46
N GLN A 307 -41.54 -0.30 13.44
CA GLN A 307 -40.29 -1.05 13.60
C GLN A 307 -39.12 -0.12 13.93
N THR A 308 -39.01 1.00 13.20
CA THR A 308 -38.02 2.05 13.48
C THR A 308 -38.20 2.59 14.89
N PHE A 309 -39.43 2.81 15.34
CA PHE A 309 -39.74 3.22 16.71
C PHE A 309 -39.30 2.19 17.75
N SER A 310 -39.64 0.91 17.57
CA SER A 310 -39.30 -0.14 18.53
C SER A 310 -37.80 -0.35 18.65
N GLU A 311 -37.10 -0.36 17.52
CA GLU A 311 -35.65 -0.52 17.48
C GLU A 311 -34.91 0.72 17.99
N LEU A 312 -35.38 1.93 17.69
CA LEU A 312 -34.83 3.15 18.30
C LEU A 312 -35.01 3.15 19.82
N SER A 313 -36.14 2.68 20.33
CA SER A 313 -36.39 2.58 21.77
C SER A 313 -35.42 1.59 22.43
N ARG A 314 -35.11 0.47 21.76
CA ARG A 314 -34.08 -0.48 22.23
C ARG A 314 -32.69 0.12 22.19
N PHE A 315 -32.36 0.85 21.14
CA PHE A 315 -31.11 1.59 21.03
C PHE A 315 -30.96 2.59 22.18
N GLN A 316 -31.99 3.38 22.46
CA GLN A 316 -31.99 4.31 23.59
C GLN A 316 -31.76 3.60 24.92
N LEU A 317 -32.45 2.48 25.14
CA LEU A 317 -32.30 1.67 26.35
C LEU A 317 -30.87 1.14 26.50
N GLN A 318 -30.30 0.58 25.42
CA GLN A 318 -28.94 0.03 25.40
C GLN A 318 -27.86 1.09 25.66
N HIS A 319 -28.03 2.29 25.09
CA HIS A 319 -27.12 3.41 25.24
C HIS A 319 -27.41 4.31 26.45
N LYS A 320 -28.35 3.92 27.33
CA LYS A 320 -28.75 4.65 28.55
C LYS A 320 -29.27 6.07 28.29
N LEU A 321 -29.96 6.24 27.17
CA LEU A 321 -30.64 7.47 26.78
C LEU A 321 -32.10 7.45 27.24
N PRO A 322 -32.79 8.61 27.27
CA PRO A 322 -34.23 8.65 27.53
C PRO A 322 -35.00 7.79 26.52
N VAL A 323 -35.72 6.77 27.01
CA VAL A 323 -36.46 5.81 26.19
C VAL A 323 -37.85 6.38 25.85
N ASN A 324 -37.92 7.18 24.81
CA ASN A 324 -39.16 7.79 24.31
C ASN A 324 -39.45 7.42 22.84
N GLY A 325 -38.54 6.69 22.18
CA GLY A 325 -38.63 6.32 20.78
C GLY A 325 -38.62 7.53 19.83
N LEU A 326 -38.12 8.68 20.29
CA LEU A 326 -37.97 9.91 19.53
C LEU A 326 -36.50 10.32 19.43
N VAL A 327 -36.12 10.87 18.29
CA VAL A 327 -34.79 11.47 18.11
C VAL A 327 -34.83 12.90 18.63
N GLU A 328 -34.63 13.04 19.94
CA GLU A 328 -34.49 14.33 20.64
C GLU A 328 -33.01 14.73 20.79
N ALA A 329 -32.71 15.86 21.45
CA ALA A 329 -31.36 16.42 21.53
C ALA A 329 -30.28 15.40 21.94
N ALA A 330 -30.45 14.71 23.07
CA ALA A 330 -29.47 13.73 23.56
C ALA A 330 -29.34 12.51 22.62
N THR A 331 -30.47 11.96 22.16
CA THR A 331 -30.49 10.84 21.22
C THR A 331 -29.86 11.22 19.87
N ARG A 332 -30.13 12.44 19.39
CA ARG A 332 -29.63 12.99 18.14
C ARG A 332 -28.13 13.26 18.20
N GLU A 333 -27.62 13.82 19.29
CA GLU A 333 -26.18 14.00 19.49
C GLU A 333 -25.44 12.67 19.45
N HIS A 334 -25.96 11.66 20.16
CA HIS A 334 -25.38 10.32 20.16
C HIS A 334 -25.44 9.66 18.77
N ILE A 335 -26.59 9.73 18.08
CA ILE A 335 -26.72 9.23 16.71
C ILE A 335 -25.80 9.98 15.75
N ASN A 336 -25.68 11.31 15.86
CA ASN A 336 -24.79 12.10 15.01
C ASN A 336 -23.33 11.66 15.16
N SER A 337 -22.90 11.29 16.36
CA SER A 337 -21.56 10.70 16.56
C SER A 337 -21.34 9.41 15.76
N LEU A 338 -22.39 8.60 15.59
CA LEU A 338 -22.36 7.37 14.79
C LEU A 338 -22.53 7.66 13.29
N VAL A 339 -23.33 8.67 12.93
CA VAL A 339 -23.48 9.15 11.55
C VAL A 339 -22.13 9.57 10.98
N PHE A 340 -21.29 10.27 11.75
CA PHE A 340 -19.94 10.64 11.29
C PHE A 340 -19.07 9.42 10.96
N LYS A 341 -19.17 8.34 11.73
CA LYS A 341 -18.46 7.08 11.44
C LYS A 341 -19.00 6.43 10.16
N LEU A 342 -20.34 6.38 10.02
CA LEU A 342 -20.98 5.89 8.81
C LEU A 342 -20.54 6.69 7.57
N TYR A 343 -20.42 8.02 7.68
CA TYR A 343 -19.95 8.85 6.57
C TYR A 343 -18.50 8.58 6.19
N ALA A 344 -17.61 8.40 7.15
CA ALA A 344 -16.24 8.03 6.82
C ALA A 344 -16.16 6.72 6.01
N GLU A 345 -17.04 5.75 6.29
CA GLU A 345 -17.13 4.50 5.53
C GLU A 345 -17.70 4.68 4.12
N LEU A 346 -18.78 5.46 4.01
CA LEU A 346 -19.39 5.78 2.72
C LEU A 346 -18.39 6.56 1.84
N ASP A 347 -17.73 7.56 2.39
CA ASP A 347 -16.75 8.39 1.69
C ASP A 347 -15.53 7.57 1.27
N ALA A 348 -15.05 6.65 2.12
CA ALA A 348 -14.00 5.71 1.75
C ALA A 348 -14.46 4.76 0.62
N GLY A 349 -15.71 4.31 0.66
CA GLY A 349 -16.31 3.51 -0.40
C GLY A 349 -16.42 4.26 -1.73
N ASP A 350 -16.87 5.51 -1.70
CA ASP A 350 -16.98 6.37 -2.87
C ASP A 350 -15.59 6.65 -3.46
N LEU A 351 -14.60 6.94 -2.61
CA LEU A 351 -13.21 7.16 -3.02
C LEU A 351 -12.61 5.91 -3.70
N ILE A 352 -12.80 4.73 -3.10
CA ILE A 352 -12.32 3.46 -3.68
C ILE A 352 -12.93 3.24 -5.06
N ARG A 353 -14.25 3.40 -5.19
CA ARG A 353 -14.99 3.21 -6.44
C ARG A 353 -14.51 4.18 -7.52
N ASN A 354 -14.47 5.48 -7.20
CA ASN A 354 -14.06 6.51 -8.15
C ASN A 354 -12.62 6.30 -8.63
N THR A 355 -11.72 5.89 -7.72
CA THR A 355 -10.32 5.58 -8.07
C THR A 355 -10.23 4.42 -9.06
N ILE A 356 -11.07 3.38 -8.89
CA ILE A 356 -11.11 2.24 -9.80
C ILE A 356 -11.75 2.60 -11.16
N GLU A 357 -12.77 3.46 -11.17
CA GLU A 357 -13.32 4.00 -12.42
C GLU A 357 -12.29 4.82 -13.19
N GLU A 358 -11.58 5.73 -12.52
CA GLU A 358 -10.49 6.51 -13.12
C GLU A 358 -9.40 5.61 -13.69
N LEU A 359 -9.00 4.57 -12.95
CA LEU A 359 -8.01 3.60 -13.43
C LEU A 359 -8.50 2.90 -14.71
N LYS A 360 -9.74 2.41 -14.74
CA LYS A 360 -10.31 1.76 -15.94
C LYS A 360 -10.36 2.71 -17.13
N GLN A 361 -10.74 3.98 -16.91
CA GLN A 361 -10.77 5.00 -17.96
C GLN A 361 -9.38 5.24 -18.55
N VAL A 362 -8.34 5.35 -17.72
CA VAL A 362 -6.95 5.53 -18.18
C VAL A 362 -6.45 4.31 -18.95
N LEU A 363 -6.85 3.11 -18.53
CA LEU A 363 -6.50 1.85 -19.20
C LEU A 363 -7.34 1.58 -20.46
N GLY A 364 -8.39 2.35 -20.71
CA GLY A 364 -9.31 2.15 -21.84
C GLY A 364 -10.19 0.90 -21.71
N ILE A 365 -10.39 0.41 -20.49
CA ILE A 365 -11.14 -0.83 -20.21
C ILE A 365 -12.63 -0.52 -20.15
N GLN A 366 -13.41 -1.27 -20.91
CA GLN A 366 -14.86 -1.15 -20.90
C GLN A 366 -15.44 -1.88 -19.67
N PRO A 367 -16.41 -1.28 -18.97
CA PRO A 367 -17.05 -1.93 -17.83
C PRO A 367 -17.90 -3.12 -18.30
N VAL A 368 -17.74 -4.25 -17.63
CA VAL A 368 -18.48 -5.50 -17.89
C VAL A 368 -19.21 -5.91 -16.61
N ALA A 369 -20.42 -6.49 -16.70
CA ALA A 369 -21.26 -6.70 -15.52
C ALA A 369 -20.60 -7.63 -14.49
N SER A 370 -20.06 -8.76 -14.93
CA SER A 370 -19.30 -9.69 -14.09
C SER A 370 -18.09 -9.04 -13.42
N GLN A 371 -17.39 -8.14 -14.12
CA GLN A 371 -16.27 -7.38 -13.56
C GLN A 371 -16.74 -6.42 -12.47
N GLU A 372 -17.81 -5.66 -12.72
CA GLU A 372 -18.39 -4.71 -11.77
C GLU A 372 -18.86 -5.38 -10.48
N ILE A 373 -19.50 -6.55 -10.60
CA ILE A 373 -19.92 -7.36 -9.45
C ILE A 373 -18.70 -7.72 -8.60
N ARG A 374 -17.63 -8.21 -9.22
CA ARG A 374 -16.40 -8.59 -8.51
C ARG A 374 -15.76 -7.40 -7.80
N LEU A 375 -15.66 -6.26 -8.48
CA LEU A 375 -15.10 -5.03 -7.90
C LEU A 375 -15.87 -4.58 -6.65
N ARG A 376 -17.20 -4.60 -6.69
CA ARG A 376 -18.05 -4.25 -5.54
C ARG A 376 -17.89 -5.22 -4.38
N LEU A 377 -17.80 -6.53 -4.66
CA LEU A 377 -17.59 -7.53 -3.62
C LEU A 377 -16.23 -7.34 -2.94
N ILE A 378 -15.15 -7.10 -3.69
CA ILE A 378 -13.83 -6.84 -3.11
C ILE A 378 -13.83 -5.52 -2.32
N GLN A 379 -14.46 -4.47 -2.84
CA GLN A 379 -14.62 -3.20 -2.12
C GLN A 379 -15.32 -3.41 -0.77
N LYS A 380 -16.42 -4.17 -0.76
CA LYS A 380 -17.15 -4.50 0.46
C LYS A 380 -16.27 -5.27 1.45
N MET A 381 -15.53 -6.29 0.98
CA MET A 381 -14.59 -7.04 1.81
C MET A 381 -13.50 -6.14 2.40
N LEU A 382 -13.00 -5.18 1.62
CA LEU A 382 -11.97 -4.23 2.07
C LEU A 382 -12.50 -3.32 3.19
N LEU A 383 -13.69 -2.75 3.00
CA LEU A 383 -14.33 -1.93 4.04
C LEU A 383 -14.61 -2.75 5.31
N GLU A 384 -15.15 -3.97 5.16
CA GLU A 384 -15.43 -4.86 6.28
C GLU A 384 -14.17 -5.27 7.03
N LEU A 385 -13.08 -5.59 6.31
CA LEU A 385 -11.77 -5.86 6.91
C LEU A 385 -11.29 -4.66 7.73
N VAL A 386 -11.41 -3.45 7.20
CA VAL A 386 -10.94 -2.24 7.88
C VAL A 386 -11.75 -1.95 9.14
N ILE A 387 -13.07 -2.17 9.09
CA ILE A 387 -14.01 -1.94 10.19
C ILE A 387 -13.84 -2.99 11.29
N THR A 388 -13.80 -4.27 10.93
CA THR A 388 -13.84 -5.39 11.89
C THR A 388 -12.46 -5.88 12.31
N GLY A 389 -11.44 -5.54 11.54
CA GLY A 389 -10.09 -6.07 11.68
C GLY A 389 -9.91 -7.50 11.17
N LYS A 390 -10.96 -8.12 10.62
CA LYS A 390 -10.97 -9.52 10.19
C LYS A 390 -11.33 -9.62 8.72
N LEU A 391 -10.61 -10.46 7.98
CA LEU A 391 -10.92 -10.72 6.58
C LEU A 391 -12.23 -11.53 6.51
N PRO A 392 -13.29 -11.04 5.85
CA PRO A 392 -14.48 -11.84 5.64
C PRO A 392 -14.21 -13.01 4.70
N ALA A 393 -15.03 -14.06 4.80
CA ALA A 393 -14.95 -15.19 3.89
C ALA A 393 -15.23 -14.71 2.45
N PRO A 394 -14.43 -15.11 1.46
CA PRO A 394 -14.64 -14.69 0.08
C PRO A 394 -15.97 -15.27 -0.47
N PRO A 395 -16.81 -14.44 -1.10
CA PRO A 395 -18.02 -14.89 -1.78
C PRO A 395 -17.69 -15.88 -2.92
N PRO A 396 -18.64 -16.78 -3.28
CA PRO A 396 -18.48 -17.75 -4.37
C PRO A 396 -17.96 -17.15 -5.69
N GLU A 397 -18.40 -15.93 -6.01
CA GLU A 397 -18.07 -15.20 -7.23
C GLU A 397 -16.59 -14.76 -7.30
N LEU A 398 -15.92 -14.68 -6.14
CA LEU A 398 -14.51 -14.32 -6.02
C LEU A 398 -13.60 -15.50 -5.68
N MET A 399 -14.16 -16.69 -5.43
CA MET A 399 -13.39 -17.87 -5.02
C MET A 399 -12.25 -18.22 -5.98
N ASP A 400 -12.46 -17.90 -7.25
CA ASP A 400 -11.52 -18.13 -8.32
C ASP A 400 -10.27 -17.22 -8.23
N LEU A 401 -10.36 -16.06 -7.56
CA LEU A 401 -9.24 -15.14 -7.32
C LEU A 401 -8.22 -15.67 -6.32
N TRP A 402 -8.63 -16.58 -5.44
CA TRP A 402 -7.77 -17.25 -4.45
C TRP A 402 -7.38 -18.67 -4.87
N GLN A 403 -7.47 -18.98 -6.17
CA GLN A 403 -7.03 -20.24 -6.74
C GLN A 403 -5.88 -20.03 -7.73
N LEU A 404 -4.86 -20.86 -7.60
CA LEU A 404 -3.80 -20.99 -8.60
C LEU A 404 -4.33 -21.80 -9.79
N ARG A 405 -4.37 -21.18 -10.97
CA ARG A 405 -4.93 -21.79 -12.18
C ARG A 405 -3.91 -21.92 -13.31
N SER A 406 -2.95 -21.00 -13.37
CA SER A 406 -1.96 -20.97 -14.43
C SER A 406 -0.74 -21.82 -14.06
N GLU A 407 -0.06 -22.36 -15.06
CA GLU A 407 1.28 -22.88 -14.85
C GLU A 407 2.25 -21.71 -14.62
N LEU A 408 2.91 -21.69 -13.46
CA LEU A 408 3.84 -20.62 -13.09
C LEU A 408 5.27 -21.14 -13.01
N GLY A 409 6.22 -20.37 -13.51
CA GLY A 409 7.64 -20.72 -13.45
C GLY A 409 8.54 -19.68 -14.12
N PRO A 410 9.86 -19.89 -14.12
CA PRO A 410 10.73 -19.25 -15.09
C PRO A 410 10.23 -19.73 -16.47
N ALA A 411 9.64 -18.85 -17.28
CA ALA A 411 8.79 -19.29 -18.38
C ALA A 411 9.54 -20.18 -19.37
N ASN A 412 8.81 -21.06 -20.08
CA ASN A 412 9.32 -21.92 -21.17
C ASN A 412 9.86 -21.14 -22.41
N ARG A 413 10.30 -19.88 -22.26
CA ARG A 413 11.01 -19.09 -23.28
C ARG A 413 12.14 -18.29 -22.62
N PRO A 414 13.33 -18.20 -23.24
CA PRO A 414 14.38 -17.32 -22.74
C PRO A 414 13.87 -15.87 -22.65
N GLY A 415 13.92 -15.30 -21.44
CA GLY A 415 13.65 -13.88 -21.19
C GLY A 415 12.24 -13.50 -20.75
N LYS A 416 11.33 -14.44 -20.47
CA LYS A 416 10.03 -14.14 -19.81
C LYS A 416 9.91 -14.92 -18.50
N ILE A 417 9.36 -14.29 -17.46
CA ILE A 417 9.04 -14.93 -16.18
C ILE A 417 7.54 -14.77 -15.91
N SER A 418 6.93 -15.74 -15.21
CA SER A 418 5.59 -15.55 -14.70
C SER A 418 5.58 -14.37 -13.72
N GLN A 419 4.59 -13.49 -13.84
CA GLN A 419 4.41 -12.34 -12.95
C GLN A 419 2.93 -12.01 -12.78
N GLY A 420 2.57 -11.36 -11.67
CA GLY A 420 1.21 -10.88 -11.40
C GLY A 420 0.60 -11.42 -10.12
N ALA A 421 -0.74 -11.37 -10.05
CA ALA A 421 -1.50 -11.69 -8.84
C ALA A 421 -1.37 -13.16 -8.43
N GLU A 422 -1.40 -14.12 -9.37
CA GLU A 422 -1.23 -15.55 -9.04
C GLU A 422 0.17 -15.86 -8.47
N VAL A 423 1.22 -15.16 -8.92
CA VAL A 423 2.58 -15.34 -8.36
C VAL A 423 2.65 -14.79 -6.93
N ARG A 424 2.00 -13.64 -6.65
CA ARG A 424 1.90 -13.13 -5.27
C ARG A 424 1.14 -14.08 -4.37
N LEU A 425 0.02 -14.60 -4.85
CA LEU A 425 -0.78 -15.60 -4.13
C LEU A 425 0.06 -16.84 -3.80
N LEU A 426 0.83 -17.34 -4.77
CA LEU A 426 1.78 -18.43 -4.55
C LEU A 426 2.83 -18.08 -3.48
N GLN A 427 3.50 -16.93 -3.60
CA GLN A 427 4.53 -16.49 -2.66
C GLN A 427 3.98 -16.34 -1.24
N GLN A 428 2.76 -15.83 -1.08
CA GLN A 428 2.06 -15.73 0.20
C GLN A 428 1.76 -17.09 0.80
N ALA A 429 1.22 -18.02 -0.02
CA ALA A 429 0.96 -19.38 0.42
C ALA A 429 2.23 -20.04 0.94
N LEU A 430 3.31 -19.96 0.16
CA LEU A 430 4.62 -20.51 0.51
C LEU A 430 5.15 -19.88 1.80
N LYS A 431 5.08 -18.56 1.94
CA LYS A 431 5.51 -17.85 3.15
C LYS A 431 4.73 -18.28 4.39
N ARG A 432 3.41 -18.41 4.28
CA ARG A 432 2.55 -18.88 5.39
C ARG A 432 2.79 -20.34 5.75
N LEU A 433 3.13 -21.17 4.76
CA LEU A 433 3.54 -22.56 4.98
C LEU A 433 4.97 -22.68 5.56
N GLY A 434 5.66 -21.56 5.81
CA GLY A 434 6.98 -21.51 6.43
C GLY A 434 8.15 -21.58 5.45
N PHE A 435 7.89 -21.50 4.14
CA PHE A 435 8.95 -21.42 3.14
C PHE A 435 9.45 -19.98 2.99
N LYS A 436 10.74 -19.82 2.73
CA LYS A 436 11.34 -18.50 2.51
C LYS A 436 10.98 -17.99 1.12
N ALA A 437 9.96 -17.13 1.04
CA ALA A 437 9.54 -16.47 -0.18
C ALA A 437 9.23 -15.00 0.11
N ASP A 438 9.86 -14.11 -0.67
CA ASP A 438 9.51 -12.69 -0.68
C ASP A 438 8.34 -12.44 -1.64
N ILE A 439 7.42 -11.55 -1.26
CA ILE A 439 6.20 -11.27 -2.04
C ILE A 439 6.55 -10.17 -3.05
N THR A 440 7.21 -10.56 -4.14
CA THR A 440 7.64 -9.65 -5.22
C THR A 440 6.63 -9.59 -6.36
N GLY A 441 5.76 -10.60 -6.48
CA GLY A 441 4.85 -10.77 -7.61
C GLY A 441 5.52 -11.14 -8.92
N GLN A 442 6.82 -11.45 -8.89
CA GLN A 442 7.61 -11.99 -9.99
C GLN A 442 8.11 -13.37 -9.59
N TYR A 443 8.11 -14.32 -10.53
CA TYR A 443 8.61 -15.66 -10.28
C TYR A 443 10.14 -15.65 -10.32
N ASP A 444 10.73 -15.11 -9.27
CA ASP A 444 12.17 -14.95 -9.09
C ASP A 444 12.85 -16.25 -8.60
N ASN A 445 14.18 -16.20 -8.49
CA ASN A 445 14.98 -17.34 -8.05
C ASN A 445 14.63 -17.81 -6.63
N GLU A 446 14.18 -16.89 -5.75
CA GLU A 446 13.75 -17.24 -4.40
C GLU A 446 12.42 -18.00 -4.42
N THR A 447 11.46 -17.53 -5.23
CA THR A 447 10.18 -18.18 -5.47
C THR A 447 10.38 -19.58 -6.07
N TYR A 448 11.29 -19.71 -7.04
CA TYR A 448 11.67 -21.00 -7.60
C TYR A 448 12.21 -21.96 -6.53
N ALA A 449 13.10 -21.49 -5.66
CA ALA A 449 13.65 -22.30 -4.57
C ALA A 449 12.57 -22.68 -3.53
N ALA A 450 11.66 -21.77 -3.22
CA ALA A 450 10.54 -22.01 -2.31
C ALA A 450 9.57 -23.05 -2.86
N VAL A 451 9.22 -22.99 -4.16
CA VAL A 451 8.36 -23.99 -4.82
C VAL A 451 9.02 -25.36 -4.81
N ARG A 452 10.32 -25.46 -5.11
CA ARG A 452 11.03 -26.75 -5.01
C ARG A 452 11.00 -27.31 -3.60
N SER A 453 11.18 -26.47 -2.59
CA SER A 453 11.14 -26.88 -1.18
C SER A 453 9.76 -27.40 -0.80
N PHE A 454 8.69 -26.74 -1.26
CA PHE A 454 7.31 -27.21 -1.10
C PHE A 454 7.08 -28.56 -1.78
N GLN A 455 7.51 -28.70 -3.04
CA GLN A 455 7.39 -29.95 -3.79
C GLN A 455 8.10 -31.12 -3.07
N ILE A 456 9.30 -30.88 -2.53
CA ILE A 456 10.02 -31.88 -1.72
C ILE A 456 9.22 -32.27 -0.49
N SER A 457 8.66 -31.30 0.25
CA SER A 457 7.86 -31.57 1.46
C SER A 457 6.60 -32.40 1.18
N ARG A 458 6.04 -32.28 -0.02
CA ARG A 458 4.83 -32.99 -0.48
C ARG A 458 5.12 -34.22 -1.34
N LYS A 459 6.39 -34.61 -1.50
CA LYS A 459 6.84 -35.74 -2.35
C LYS A 459 6.41 -35.61 -3.82
N LEU A 460 6.33 -34.39 -4.33
CA LEU A 460 6.05 -34.06 -5.73
C LEU A 460 7.35 -34.00 -6.56
N PRO A 461 7.28 -34.08 -7.91
CA PRO A 461 8.44 -33.85 -8.78
C PRO A 461 9.05 -32.45 -8.56
N MET A 462 10.36 -32.39 -8.28
CA MET A 462 11.07 -31.15 -7.88
C MET A 462 11.45 -30.20 -9.05
N ASN A 463 10.57 -30.07 -10.04
CA ASN A 463 10.80 -29.29 -11.25
C ASN A 463 10.86 -27.76 -10.99
N GLY A 464 10.39 -27.30 -9.82
CA GLY A 464 10.31 -25.87 -9.50
C GLY A 464 9.36 -25.11 -10.41
N LEU A 465 8.40 -25.82 -11.00
CA LEU A 465 7.29 -25.27 -11.77
C LEU A 465 6.01 -25.49 -10.97
N LEU A 466 5.13 -24.51 -10.97
CA LEU A 466 3.79 -24.67 -10.45
C LEU A 466 2.92 -25.39 -11.50
N ASP A 467 3.10 -26.70 -11.61
CA ASP A 467 2.31 -27.57 -12.48
C ASP A 467 0.95 -27.92 -11.86
N ALA A 468 0.07 -28.59 -12.64
CA ALA A 468 -1.26 -28.97 -12.17
C ALA A 468 -1.23 -29.75 -10.83
N LYS A 469 -0.30 -30.69 -10.68
CA LYS A 469 -0.15 -31.48 -9.45
C LYS A 469 0.22 -30.63 -8.24
N THR A 470 1.14 -29.67 -8.44
CA THR A 470 1.54 -28.75 -7.38
C THR A 470 0.38 -27.80 -7.00
N ARG A 471 -0.45 -27.39 -7.97
CA ARG A 471 -1.65 -26.56 -7.72
C ARG A 471 -2.73 -27.30 -6.95
N ASP A 472 -2.99 -28.56 -7.28
CA ASP A 472 -4.00 -29.38 -6.61
C ASP A 472 -3.70 -29.57 -5.11
N GLU A 473 -2.42 -29.65 -4.74
CA GLU A 473 -1.97 -29.72 -3.34
C GLU A 473 -2.01 -28.35 -2.62
N LEU A 474 -1.84 -27.26 -3.34
CA LEU A 474 -1.64 -25.92 -2.76
C LEU A 474 -2.96 -25.12 -2.64
N ASN A 475 -3.89 -25.29 -3.59
CA ASN A 475 -5.19 -24.61 -3.58
C ASN A 475 -6.07 -24.92 -2.35
N PRO A 476 -6.16 -26.16 -1.84
CA PRO A 476 -6.89 -26.45 -0.60
C PRO A 476 -6.27 -25.78 0.62
N LEU A 477 -4.93 -25.67 0.66
CA LEU A 477 -4.20 -25.01 1.75
C LEU A 477 -4.44 -23.50 1.73
N LEU A 478 -4.45 -22.88 0.54
CA LEU A 478 -4.79 -21.47 0.36
C LEU A 478 -6.15 -21.12 0.96
N LEU A 479 -7.16 -21.96 0.72
CA LEU A 479 -8.51 -21.73 1.23
C LEU A 479 -8.58 -21.73 2.76
N ASN A 480 -7.89 -22.68 3.39
CA ASN A 480 -7.83 -22.81 4.86
C ASN A 480 -7.04 -21.66 5.51
N LEU A 481 -6.10 -21.07 4.77
CA LEU A 481 -5.30 -19.93 5.23
C LEU A 481 -6.10 -18.61 5.21
N LEU A 482 -7.21 -18.51 4.46
CA LEU A 482 -8.06 -17.31 4.43
C LEU A 482 -9.14 -17.31 5.51
N SER A 483 -9.43 -18.49 6.09
CA SER A 483 -10.47 -18.69 7.10
C SER A 483 -9.95 -18.76 8.55
N SER A 484 -8.62 -18.67 8.74
CA SER A 484 -7.92 -18.64 10.03
C SER A 484 -7.26 -17.30 10.27
#